data_AF-A0A972MXH7-F1
#
_entry.id   AF-A0A972MXH7-F1
#
_cell.length_a   1.000
_cell.length_b   1.000
_cell.length_c   1.000
_cell.angle_alpha   90.00
_cell.angle_beta   90.00
_cell.angle_gamma   90.00
#
_symmetry.space_group_name_H-M   'P 1'
#
loop_
_entity.id
_entity.type
_entity.pdbx_description
1 polymer ?
#
loop_
_entity_poly.entity_id
_entity_poly.type
_entity_poly.pdbx_seq_one_letter_code
_entity_poly.pdbx_strand_id
1 'polypeptide(L)' 'MMIETDLPPYIQYLLIAIQLAAVGVFIMLIWPHLKQEKWREKFIENRTARSIIIVFVLIFLFLYGMSAFFDAFFPVERLD' A
#
# COMPACT_ATOMS: atom_id res chain seq x y z
N MET A 1 5.84 -25.50 17.03
CA MET A 1 5.89 -25.22 15.58
C MET A 1 6.85 -24.05 15.42
N MET A 2 8.11 -24.29 15.04
CA MET A 2 9.09 -23.23 14.83
C MET A 2 8.74 -22.49 13.55
N ILE A 3 8.41 -21.20 13.64
CA ILE A 3 8.42 -20.31 12.49
C ILE A 3 9.85 -19.77 12.40
N GLU A 4 10.69 -20.46 11.65
CA GLU A 4 11.98 -19.93 11.22
C GLU A 4 11.74 -18.77 10.24
N THR A 5 11.72 -17.54 10.73
CA THR A 5 11.94 -16.34 9.89
C THR A 5 12.50 -15.19 10.71
N ASP A 6 13.65 -15.40 11.35
CA ASP A 6 14.54 -14.28 11.72
C ASP A 6 15.68 -14.25 10.70
N LEU A 7 15.42 -13.61 9.55
CA LEU A 7 16.48 -13.31 8.61
C LEU A 7 17.52 -12.44 9.33
N PRO A 8 18.83 -12.69 9.14
CA PRO A 8 19.86 -11.84 9.73
C PRO A 8 19.60 -10.36 9.42
N PRO A 9 19.77 -9.43 10.38
CA PRO A 9 19.36 -8.03 10.22
C PRO A 9 19.90 -7.35 8.96
N TYR A 10 21.12 -7.70 8.54
CA TYR A 10 21.72 -7.17 7.32
C TYR A 10 20.99 -7.62 6.04
N ILE A 11 20.43 -8.83 6.01
CA ILE A 11 19.59 -9.30 4.89
C ILE A 11 18.26 -8.57 4.90
N GLN A 12 17.66 -8.36 6.07
CA GLN A 12 16.42 -7.60 6.19
C GLN A 12 16.57 -6.17 5.66
N TYR A 13 17.63 -5.44 6.07
CA TYR A 13 17.91 -4.11 5.55
C TYR A 13 18.21 -4.10 4.05
N LEU A 14 18.93 -5.11 3.55
CA LEU A 14 19.19 -5.26 2.12
C LEU A 14 17.89 -5.45 1.33
N LEU A 15 16.97 -6.29 1.80
CA LEU A 15 15.68 -6.52 1.17
C LEU A 15 14.82 -5.25 1.16
N ILE A 16 14.80 -4.51 2.27
CA ILE A 16 14.10 -3.21 2.35
C ILE A 16 14.72 -2.23 1.36
N ALA A 17 16.05 -2.14 1.28
CA ALA A 17 16.74 -1.25 0.34
C ALA A 17 16.44 -1.61 -1.12
N ILE A 18 16.42 -2.90 -1.45
CA ILE A 18 16.05 -3.39 -2.79
C ILE A 18 14.60 -3.04 -3.11
N GLN A 19 13.67 -3.20 -2.17
CA GLN A 19 12.26 -2.82 -2.36
C GLN A 19 12.12 -1.31 -2.60
N LEU A 20 12.80 -0.48 -1.80
CA LEU A 20 12.79 0.97 -2.01
C LEU A 20 13.39 1.36 -3.36
N ALA A 21 14.48 0.71 -3.78
CA ALA A 21 15.08 0.91 -5.10
C ALA A 21 14.13 0.49 -6.23
N ALA A 22 13.44 -0.65 -6.09
CA ALA A 22 12.46 -1.12 -7.06
C ALA A 22 11.28 -0.14 -7.19
N VAL A 23 10.77 0.38 -6.07
CA VAL A 23 9.75 1.43 -6.07
C VAL A 23 10.26 2.70 -6.75
N GLY A 24 11.49 3.11 -6.46
CA GLY A 24 12.12 4.27 -7.09
C GLY A 24 12.23 4.12 -8.62
N VAL A 25 12.70 2.97 -9.10
CA VAL A 25 12.80 2.65 -10.53
C VAL A 25 11.42 2.59 -11.18
N PHE A 26 10.44 1.95 -10.52
CA PHE A 26 9.07 1.86 -11.00
C PHE A 26 8.46 3.25 -11.19
N ILE A 27 8.59 4.13 -10.19
CA ILE A 27 8.15 5.52 -10.29
C ILE A 27 8.90 6.25 -11.41
N MET A 28 10.22 6.09 -11.51
CA MET A 28 11.02 6.75 -12.55
C MET A 28 10.58 6.35 -13.97
N LEU A 29 10.24 5.08 -14.19
CA LEU A 29 9.78 4.57 -15.49
C LEU A 29 8.34 5.00 -15.81
N ILE A 30 7.47 5.01 -14.81
CA ILE A 30 6.05 5.30 -15.00
C ILE A 30 5.79 6.81 -15.04
N TRP A 31 6.50 7.61 -14.25
CA TRP A 31 6.36 9.05 -14.18
C TRP A 31 6.34 9.77 -15.54
N PRO A 32 7.27 9.52 -16.48
CA PRO A 32 7.21 10.16 -17.80
C PRO A 32 5.96 9.77 -18.60
N HIS A 33 5.45 8.55 -18.43
CA HIS A 33 4.22 8.09 -19.07
C HIS A 33 2.99 8.75 -18.44
N LEU A 34 2.96 8.90 -17.11
CA LEU A 34 1.84 9.55 -16.43
C LEU A 34 1.78 11.05 -16.69
N LYS A 35 2.94 11.72 -16.73
CA LYS A 35 3.00 13.18 -16.92
C LYS A 35 2.44 13.63 -18.28
N GLN A 36 2.49 12.77 -19.29
CA GLN A 36 1.97 13.08 -20.63
C GLN A 36 0.44 13.02 -20.68
N GLU A 37 -0.20 12.37 -19.72
CA GLU A 37 -1.65 12.20 -19.70
C GLU A 37 -2.36 13.32 -18.95
N LYS A 38 -3.54 13.68 -19.42
CA LYS A 38 -4.43 14.61 -18.71
C LYS A 38 -5.21 13.88 -17.61
N TRP A 39 -4.49 13.49 -16.56
CA TRP A 39 -5.03 12.73 -15.42
C TRP A 39 -6.33 13.29 -14.85
N ARG A 40 -6.40 14.62 -14.73
CA ARG A 40 -7.56 15.30 -14.18
C ARG A 40 -8.81 15.08 -15.04
N GLU A 41 -8.68 15.16 -16.37
CA GLU A 41 -9.78 14.92 -17.30
C GLU A 41 -10.21 13.44 -17.26
N LYS A 42 -9.25 12.49 -17.22
CA LYS A 42 -9.54 11.05 -17.21
C LYS A 42 -10.20 10.55 -15.92
N PHE A 43 -9.77 11.05 -14.76
CA PHE A 43 -10.14 10.48 -13.46
C PHE A 43 -11.06 11.36 -12.61
N ILE A 44 -10.96 12.69 -12.70
CA ILE A 44 -11.73 13.62 -11.84
C ILE A 44 -12.97 14.16 -12.56
N GLU A 45 -12.86 14.45 -13.85
CA GLU A 45 -13.98 14.96 -14.65
C GLU A 45 -14.90 13.82 -15.12
N ASN A 46 -14.37 12.62 -15.32
CA ASN A 46 -15.16 11.44 -15.57
C ASN A 46 -15.90 10.98 -14.29
N ARG A 47 -17.22 11.16 -14.28
CA ARG A 47 -18.09 10.80 -13.13
C ARG A 47 -17.94 9.34 -12.71
N THR A 48 -17.81 8.42 -13.67
CA THR A 48 -17.65 6.98 -13.39
C THR A 48 -16.30 6.69 -12.76
N ALA A 49 -15.22 7.19 -13.35
CA ALA A 49 -13.87 6.99 -12.81
C ALA A 49 -13.74 7.61 -11.39
N ARG A 50 -14.27 8.82 -11.20
CA ARG A 50 -14.32 9.47 -9.89
C ARG A 50 -15.11 8.67 -8.86
N SER A 51 -16.25 8.12 -9.25
CA SER A 51 -17.05 7.27 -8.36
C SER A 51 -16.29 6.02 -7.94
N ILE A 52 -15.59 5.37 -8.88
CA ILE A 52 -14.76 4.19 -8.61
C ILE A 52 -13.64 4.56 -7.63
N ILE A 53 -12.95 5.69 -7.83
CA ILE A 53 -11.90 6.16 -6.92
C ILE A 53 -12.46 6.41 -5.51
N ILE A 54 -13.62 7.04 -5.41
CA ILE A 54 -14.26 7.30 -4.11
C ILE A 54 -14.60 5.98 -3.41
N VAL A 55 -15.24 5.04 -4.12
CA VAL A 55 -15.58 3.72 -3.56
C VAL A 55 -14.32 2.97 -3.11
N PHE A 56 -13.26 3.02 -3.92
CA PHE A 56 -11.97 2.41 -3.58
C PHE A 56 -11.39 3.00 -2.30
N VAL A 57 -11.38 4.34 -2.17
CA VAL A 57 -10.91 5.02 -0.96
C VAL A 57 -11.76 4.65 0.25
N LEU A 58 -13.08 4.57 0.10
CA LEU A 58 -13.99 4.16 1.18
C LEU A 58 -13.72 2.73 1.65
N ILE A 59 -13.52 1.79 0.71
CA ILE A 59 -13.16 0.40 1.05
C ILE A 59 -11.82 0.36 1.78
N PHE A 60 -10.82 1.10 1.29
CA PHE A 60 -9.50 1.15 1.93
C PHE A 60 -9.58 1.68 3.36
N LEU A 61 -10.28 2.80 3.57
CA LEU A 61 -10.50 3.38 4.90
C LEU A 61 -11.28 2.43 5.82
N PHE A 62 -12.27 1.72 5.27
CA PHE A 62 -13.06 0.75 6.02
C PHE A 62 -12.21 -0.44 6.46
N LEU A 63 -11.43 -1.04 5.56
CA LEU A 63 -10.54 -2.17 5.90
C LEU A 63 -9.46 -1.76 6.91
N TYR A 64 -8.82 -0.62 6.68
CA TYR A 64 -7.83 -0.08 7.61
C TYR A 64 -8.45 0.22 8.97
N GLY A 65 -9.59 0.92 8.99
CA GLY A 65 -10.32 1.26 10.21
C GLY A 65 -10.80 0.03 10.96
N MET A 66 -11.25 -1.01 10.24
CA MET A 66 -11.63 -2.28 10.83
C MET A 66 -10.43 -2.98 11.46
N SER A 67 -9.29 -3.07 10.76
CA SER A 67 -8.06 -3.65 11.33
C SER A 67 -7.65 -2.92 12.61
N ALA A 68 -7.58 -1.58 12.55
CA ALA A 68 -7.21 -0.76 13.70
C ALA A 68 -8.23 -0.88 14.85
N PHE A 69 -9.52 -1.00 14.53
CA PHE A 69 -10.56 -1.24 15.52
C PHE A 69 -10.39 -2.60 16.20
N PHE A 70 -10.15 -3.67 15.45
CA PHE A 70 -9.90 -4.98 16.04
C PHE A 70 -8.62 -4.99 16.87
N ASP A 71 -7.54 -4.36 16.41
CA ASP A 71 -6.29 -4.26 17.18
C ASP A 71 -6.48 -3.48 18.50
N ALA A 72 -7.34 -2.45 18.51
CA ALA A 72 -7.59 -1.62 19.68
C ALA A 72 -8.57 -2.26 20.69
N PHE A 73 -9.64 -2.89 20.21
CA PHE A 73 -10.74 -3.40 21.05
C PHE A 73 -10.67 -4.90 21.31
N PHE A 74 -10.03 -5.65 20.42
CA PHE A 74 -9.77 -7.08 20.56
C PHE A 74 -8.27 -7.34 20.36
N PRO A 75 -7.39 -6.75 21.20
CA PRO A 75 -5.98 -7.04 21.12
C PRO A 75 -5.84 -8.55 21.30
N VAL A 76 -5.32 -9.22 20.26
CA VAL A 76 -5.00 -10.63 20.36
C VAL A 76 -3.93 -10.72 21.43
N GLU A 77 -4.31 -11.15 22.63
CA GLU A 77 -3.36 -11.51 23.68
C GLU A 77 -2.38 -12.49 23.02
N ARG A 78 -1.15 -12.04 22.81
CA ARG A 78 -0.08 -12.95 22.41
C ARG A 78 -0.05 -13.99 23.52
N LEU A 79 -0.37 -15.24 23.16
CA LEU A 79 -0.03 -16.39 24.00
C LEU A 79 1.50 -16.46 23.98
N ASP A 80 2.13 -15.63 24.81
CA ASP A 80 3.51 -15.81 25.23
C ASP A 80 3.65 -17.19 25.91
#